data_AF-Q4S624-F1
#
_entry.id   AF-Q4S624-F1
#
_cell.length_a   1.000
_cell.length_b   1.000
_cell.length_c   1.000
_cell.angle_alpha   90.00
_cell.angle_beta   90.00
_cell.angle_gamma   90.00
#
_symmetry.space_group_name_H-M   'P 1'
#
loop_
_entity.id
_entity.type
_entity.pdbx_description
1 polymer ?
#
loop_
_entity_poly.entity_id
_entity_poly.type
_entity_poly.pdbx_seq_one_letter_code
_entity_poly.pdbx_strand_id
1 'polypeptide(L)'
;MKLFFYNRFVEPIDRSGYRQQSSAGAEAMHQAAFAPPPAGATPLSFAEVMQLVQEGKEVPGVTKMDVQPTNQSPTPSRMERMRKPWEISAAPE
;
A
#
# COMPACT_ATOMS: atom_id res chain seq x y z
N MET A 1 0.00 20.17 23.59
CA MET A 1 -0.58 20.68 22.32
C MET A 1 -1.88 19.96 22.07
N LYS A 2 -2.96 20.67 21.73
CA LYS A 2 -4.29 20.11 21.51
C LYS A 2 -4.54 20.10 20.00
N LEU A 3 -4.52 18.92 19.40
CA LEU A 3 -4.84 18.74 17.97
C LEU A 3 -6.36 18.83 17.82
N PHE A 4 -6.84 19.73 16.96
CA PHE A 4 -8.22 19.79 16.55
C PHE A 4 -8.30 19.39 15.08
N PHE A 5 -9.03 18.32 14.77
CA PHE A 5 -9.40 17.95 13.42
C PHE A 5 -10.91 18.11 13.28
N TYR A 6 -11.34 19.03 12.41
CA TYR A 6 -12.73 19.12 12.00
C TYR A 6 -12.94 18.23 10.78
N ASN A 7 -13.26 16.96 11.01
CA ASN A 7 -13.87 16.10 10.00
C ASN A 7 -15.12 15.46 10.62
N ARG A 8 -16.29 15.82 10.08
CA ARG A 8 -17.62 15.45 10.62
C ARG A 8 -17.94 13.94 10.52
N PHE A 9 -17.01 13.09 10.05
CA PHE A 9 -17.22 11.65 9.85
C PHE A 9 -16.06 10.74 10.26
N VAL A 10 -15.12 11.23 11.06
CA VAL A 10 -14.09 10.38 11.66
C VAL A 10 -14.00 10.75 13.13
N GLU A 11 -14.30 9.79 14.02
CA GLU A 11 -14.05 9.99 15.45
C GLU A 11 -12.57 10.33 15.65
N PRO A 12 -12.24 11.30 16.52
CA PRO A 12 -10.84 11.63 16.78
C PRO A 12 -10.12 10.38 17.28
N ILE A 13 -9.12 9.91 16.54
CA ILE A 13 -8.25 8.84 17.04
C ILE A 13 -7.54 9.40 18.28
N ASP A 14 -7.91 8.89 19.45
CA ASP A 14 -7.26 9.26 20.70
C ASP A 14 -5.81 8.76 20.72
N ARG A 15 -4.96 9.42 21.50
CA ARG A 15 -3.53 9.07 21.66
C ARG A 15 -3.36 7.60 22.07
N SER A 16 -4.26 7.07 22.89
CA SER A 16 -4.29 5.65 23.27
C SER A 16 -4.55 4.73 22.07
N GLY A 17 -5.55 5.06 21.24
CA GLY A 17 -5.88 4.34 20.01
C GLY A 17 -4.72 4.33 19.00
N TYR A 18 -4.02 5.47 18.84
CA TYR A 18 -2.84 5.53 17.99
C TYR A 18 -1.72 4.60 18.47
N ARG A 19 -1.46 4.54 19.79
CA ARG A 19 -0.45 3.61 20.33
C ARG A 19 -0.84 2.15 20.13
N GLN A 20 -2.11 1.81 20.33
CA GLN A 20 -2.60 0.45 20.15
C GLN A 20 -2.50 0.01 18.69
N GLN A 21 -2.83 0.89 17.74
CA GLN A 21 -2.64 0.61 16.31
C GLN A 21 -1.16 0.46 15.93
N SER A 22 -0.28 1.29 16.50
CA SER A 22 1.16 1.18 16.27
C SER A 22 1.76 -0.12 16.82
N SER A 23 1.24 -0.61 17.94
CA SER A 23 1.65 -1.89 18.52
C SER A 23 1.12 -3.08 17.72
N ALA A 24 -0.14 -3.03 17.28
CA ALA A 24 -0.74 -4.07 16.44
C ALA A 24 -0.04 -4.19 15.06
N GLY A 25 0.44 -3.06 14.53
CA GLY A 25 1.23 -3.03 13.30
C GLY A 25 2.57 -3.75 13.43
N ALA A 26 3.18 -3.78 14.62
CA ALA A 26 4.48 -4.43 14.86
C ALA A 26 4.38 -5.97 14.93
N GLU A 27 3.23 -6.51 15.35
CA GLU A 27 2.98 -7.96 15.39
C GLU A 27 2.69 -8.53 13.99
N ALA A 28 2.01 -7.75 13.13
CA ALA A 28 1.70 -8.17 11.75
C ALA A 28 2.94 -8.29 10.84
N MET A 29 4.07 -7.68 11.20
CA MET A 29 5.30 -7.72 10.37
C MET A 29 6.11 -9.00 10.59
N HIS A 30 5.95 -9.69 11.72
CA HIS A 30 6.72 -10.90 12.04
C HIS A 30 6.21 -12.17 11.34
N GLN A 31 5.06 -12.10 10.66
CA GLN A 31 4.43 -13.26 10.02
C GLN A 31 4.29 -13.13 8.50
N ALA A 32 4.86 -12.09 7.90
CA ALA A 32 5.24 -12.15 6.50
C ALA A 32 6.57 -12.93 6.45
N ALA A 33 6.47 -14.24 6.18
CA ALA A 33 7.63 -15.04 5.80
C ALA A 33 8.23 -14.41 4.54
N PHE A 34 9.17 -13.49 4.73
CA PHE A 34 10.05 -13.03 3.68
C PHE A 34 10.79 -14.29 3.25
N ALA A 35 10.48 -14.80 2.06
CA ALA A 35 11.23 -15.89 1.49
C ALA A 35 12.73 -15.56 1.66
N PRO A 36 13.56 -16.50 2.12
CA PRO A 36 14.98 -16.24 2.27
C PRO A 36 15.49 -15.62 0.96
N PRO A 37 16.30 -14.55 1.04
CA PRO A 37 16.84 -13.92 -0.15
C PRO A 37 17.48 -15.01 -1.03
N PRO A 38 17.34 -14.93 -2.37
CA PRO A 38 17.97 -15.89 -3.26
C PRO A 38 19.45 -16.01 -2.88
N ALA A 39 19.95 -17.25 -2.80
CA ALA A 39 21.30 -17.55 -2.33
C ALA A 39 22.32 -16.69 -3.08
N GLY A 40 22.85 -15.64 -2.42
CA GLY A 40 23.83 -14.71 -2.98
C GLY A 40 23.55 -13.22 -2.79
N ALA A 41 22.36 -12.80 -2.34
CA ALA A 41 22.10 -11.37 -2.09
C ALA A 41 22.55 -10.95 -0.68
N THR A 42 23.60 -10.13 -0.60
CA THR A 42 23.99 -9.45 0.64
C THR A 42 22.94 -8.42 1.03
N PRO A 43 22.52 -8.34 2.30
CA PRO A 43 21.58 -7.31 2.75
C PRO A 43 22.21 -5.93 2.58
N LEU A 44 21.51 -5.01 1.91
CA LEU A 44 21.93 -3.63 1.71
C LEU A 44 21.15 -2.70 2.64
N SER A 45 21.81 -1.65 3.12
CA SER A 45 21.16 -0.53 3.79
C SER A 45 20.33 0.30 2.80
N PHE A 46 19.37 1.06 3.32
CA PHE A 46 18.53 1.94 2.50
C PHE A 46 19.36 2.96 1.69
N ALA A 47 20.44 3.50 2.27
CA ALA A 47 21.31 4.46 1.59
C ALA A 47 22.01 3.83 0.37
N GLU A 48 22.48 2.60 0.49
CA GLU A 48 23.12 1.86 -0.61
C GLU A 48 22.12 1.54 -1.72
N VAL A 49 20.89 1.12 -1.35
CA VAL A 49 19.81 0.92 -2.33
C VAL A 49 19.54 2.21 -3.11
N MET A 50 19.44 3.35 -2.41
CA MET A 50 19.21 4.65 -3.05
C MET A 50 20.37 5.05 -3.96
N GLN A 51 21.61 4.75 -3.58
CA GLN A 51 22.77 5.01 -4.42
C GLN A 51 22.74 4.16 -5.70
N LEU A 52 22.41 2.87 -5.61
CA LEU A 52 22.27 1.99 -6.78
C LEU A 52 21.22 2.52 -7.75
N VAL A 53 20.06 2.98 -7.24
CA VAL A 53 19.01 3.59 -8.07
C VAL A 53 19.50 4.84 -8.78
N GLN A 54 20.21 5.73 -8.07
CA GLN A 54 20.76 6.96 -8.64
C GLN A 54 21.83 6.70 -9.70
N GLU A 55 22.65 5.67 -9.50
CA GLU A 55 23.69 5.24 -10.45
C GLU A 55 23.12 4.41 -11.61
N GLY A 56 21.81 4.12 -11.61
CA GLY A 56 21.16 3.27 -12.60
C GLY A 56 21.58 1.80 -12.55
N LYS A 57 22.17 1.35 -11.42
CA LYS A 57 22.56 -0.03 -11.17
C LYS A 57 21.37 -0.83 -10.65
N GLU A 58 21.37 -2.13 -10.96
CA GLU A 58 20.30 -3.01 -10.51
C GLU A 58 20.33 -3.23 -9.01
N VAL A 59 19.16 -3.19 -8.38
CA VAL A 59 19.01 -3.49 -6.96
C VAL A 59 18.90 -5.01 -6.79
N PRO A 60 19.76 -5.64 -5.97
CA PRO A 60 19.69 -7.07 -5.70
C PRO A 60 18.31 -7.50 -5.17
N GLY A 61 17.81 -8.63 -5.67
CA GLY A 61 16.49 -9.17 -5.28
C GLY A 61 15.31 -8.60 -6.08
N VAL A 62 15.52 -7.63 -6.97
CA VAL A 62 14.48 -7.16 -7.89
C VAL A 62 14.32 -8.14 -9.05
N THR A 63 13.12 -8.70 -9.22
CA THR A 63 12.78 -9.48 -10.40
C THR A 63 12.39 -8.54 -11.54
N LYS A 64 13.19 -8.52 -12.61
CA LYS A 64 12.82 -7.86 -13.86
C LYS A 64 11.76 -8.70 -14.57
N MET A 65 10.50 -8.28 -14.50
CA MET A 65 9.46 -8.85 -15.34
C MET A 65 9.59 -8.25 -16.74
N ASP A 66 9.59 -9.11 -17.76
CA ASP A 66 9.50 -8.71 -19.16
C ASP A 66 8.05 -8.30 -19.47
N VAL A 67 7.68 -7.09 -19.05
CA VAL A 67 6.35 -6.52 -19.26
C VAL A 67 6.35 -5.79 -20.59
N GLN A 68 5.74 -6.41 -21.60
CA GLN A 68 5.53 -5.78 -22.90
C GLN A 68 4.21 -4.99 -22.91
N PRO A 69 4.18 -3.75 -23.45
CA PRO A 69 2.94 -3.05 -23.70
C PRO A 69 2.07 -3.88 -24.62
N THR A 70 0.94 -4.38 -24.11
CA THR A 70 0.03 -5.19 -24.90
C THR A 70 -0.68 -4.36 -25.96
N ASN A 71 -0.82 -3.04 -25.74
CA ASN A 71 -1.53 -2.10 -26.62
C ASN A 71 -2.92 -2.60 -27.08
N GLN A 72 -3.51 -3.53 -26.34
CA GLN A 72 -4.85 -4.07 -26.62
C GLN A 72 -5.90 -3.22 -25.91
N SER A 73 -7.15 -3.33 -26.36
CA SER A 73 -8.26 -2.68 -25.66
C SER A 73 -8.40 -3.25 -24.24
N PRO A 74 -8.68 -2.39 -23.24
CA PRO A 74 -8.86 -2.86 -21.86
C PRO A 74 -10.05 -3.83 -21.79
N THR A 75 -9.88 -4.90 -21.01
CA THR A 75 -10.96 -5.87 -20.75
C THR A 75 -12.16 -5.13 -20.14
N PRO A 76 -13.34 -5.15 -20.78
CA PRO A 76 -14.53 -4.51 -20.22
C PRO A 76 -14.89 -5.12 -18.87
N SER A 77 -15.28 -4.29 -17.91
CA SER A 77 -15.79 -4.77 -16.63
C SER A 77 -17.02 -5.64 -16.87
N ARG A 78 -17.03 -6.85 -16.30
CA ARG A 78 -18.23 -7.69 -16.19
C ARG A 78 -18.95 -7.49 -14.85
N MET A 79 -18.36 -6.70 -13.95
CA MET A 79 -18.93 -6.44 -12.64
C MET A 79 -19.90 -5.26 -12.72
N GLU A 80 -21.12 -5.48 -12.23
CA GLU A 80 -22.10 -4.41 -12.05
C GLU A 80 -21.56 -3.35 -11.11
N ARG A 81 -21.75 -2.07 -11.47
CA ARG A 81 -21.32 -0.97 -10.62
C ARG A 81 -22.21 -0.96 -9.37
N MET A 82 -21.61 -1.22 -8.21
CA MET A 82 -22.29 -0.96 -6.94
C MET A 82 -22.53 0.54 -6.78
N ARG A 83 -23.81 0.91 -6.67
CA ARG A 83 -24.20 2.29 -6.40
C ARG A 83 -23.78 2.71 -5.00
N LYS A 84 -23.31 3.94 -4.87
CA LYS A 84 -22.99 4.50 -3.57
C LYS A 84 -24.28 4.76 -2.78
N PRO A 85 -24.26 4.71 -1.44
CA PRO A 85 -25.47 4.90 -0.63
C PRO A 85 -26.24 6.19 -0.92
N TRP A 86 -25.56 7.27 -1.31
CA TRP A 86 -26.17 8.55 -1.68
C TRP A 86 -26.72 8.60 -3.12
N GLU A 87 -26.41 7.64 -3.98
CA GLU A 87 -26.98 7.49 -5.33
C GLU A 87 -28.34 6.76 -5.31
N ILE A 88 -28.71 6.17 -4.16
CA ILE A 88 -29.94 5.41 -3.97
C ILE A 88 -31.06 6.29 -3.37
N SER A 89 -30.71 7.46 -2.81
CA SER A 89 -31.65 8.32 -2.08
C SER A 89 -32.38 9.35 -2.95
N ALA A 90 -32.23 9.30 -4.28
CA ALA A 90 -32.91 10.22 -5.19
C ALA A 90 -34.04 9.51 -5.95
N ALA A 91 -35.20 9.39 -5.28
CA ALA A 91 -36.55 9.64 -5.79
C ALA A 91 -37.62 8.98 -4.89
N PRO A 92 -38.45 9.75 -4.17
CA PRO A 92 -39.87 9.48 -4.13
C PRO A 92 -40.55 10.19 -5.32
N GLU A 93 -41.37 9.45 -6.05
CA GLU A 93 -42.44 10.02 -6.89
C GLU A 93 -43.59 10.50 -6.00
#